data_AF-A0A940QEI6-F1
#
_entry.id   AF-A0A940QEI6-F1
#
_cell.length_a   1.000
_cell.length_b   1.000
_cell.length_c   1.000
_cell.angle_alpha   90.00
_cell.angle_beta   90.00
_cell.angle_gamma   90.00
#
_symmetry.space_group_name_H-M   'P 1'
#
loop_
_entity.id
_entity.type
_entity.pdbx_description
1 polymer ?
#
loop_
_entity_poly.entity_id
_entity_poly.type
_entity_poly.pdbx_seq_one_letter_code
_entity_poly.pdbx_strand_id
1 'polypeptide(L)'
;MITPITQRDPRKLYLERLVFMAALLIPAVFRGGFRPLVVCAVCVICCMLTDWICCKLRRIKYDIKDPAVMFWGLCCAMLMPAGIPHVLAGLAAVICIALGKHVFGGSENLVFSPPAIAVAFLIICYPSDMLYFPRVGEVIPMFSEYQGTFTRSIEYTMNLSSTPSQSVMDILMGNVPGAIGAVNILVILVIGVCMLIKHSTSFTALISCLASVCAISALYPRIGVSPLMSVFYELSSGFLLFGIVFMSAEPYILPKRRAARVIYGIVLGYTVMMFRYFGQVEGCFVFALLIVNAMSGAFDTIVENLIYWKRNYLSSFETSKNRAQQGGIKLTDTQEIQLPEKYRYNMPPIDGKIKSHKRRRPAIIQPQGSQPRHEQLEIPDEDDTKTADFGTSDKPEKEDRNEQ
;
A
#
# COMPACT_ATOMS: atom_id res chain seq x y z
N MET A 1 9.61 -19.50 16.36
CA MET A 1 10.54 -18.42 15.97
C MET A 1 10.40 -18.20 14.47
N ILE A 2 9.74 -17.12 14.06
CA ILE A 2 9.71 -16.71 12.65
C ILE A 2 10.87 -15.73 12.51
N THR A 3 11.89 -16.08 11.74
CA THR A 3 13.03 -15.21 11.46
C THR A 3 12.53 -13.84 10.99
N PRO A 4 13.04 -12.72 11.52
CA PRO A 4 12.74 -11.42 10.95
C PRO A 4 13.25 -11.45 9.50
N ILE A 5 12.34 -11.29 8.55
CA ILE A 5 12.70 -11.18 7.14
C ILE A 5 13.65 -9.98 7.07
N THR A 6 14.91 -10.21 6.74
CA THR A 6 15.86 -9.13 6.44
C THR A 6 15.22 -8.27 5.36
N GLN A 7 14.91 -7.01 5.67
CA GLN A 7 14.31 -6.11 4.70
C GLN A 7 15.32 -5.94 3.57
N ARG A 8 15.01 -6.48 2.38
CA ARG A 8 15.86 -6.30 1.20
C ARG A 8 15.88 -4.83 0.83
N ASP A 9 17.04 -4.37 0.38
CA ASP A 9 17.20 -3.00 -0.12
C ASP A 9 16.16 -2.72 -1.21
N PRO A 10 15.33 -1.67 -1.07
CA PRO A 10 14.26 -1.38 -2.02
C PRO A 10 14.82 -1.13 -3.43
N ARG A 11 16.01 -0.54 -3.54
CA ARG A 11 16.71 -0.31 -4.82
C ARG A 11 16.94 -1.61 -5.61
N LYS A 12 17.37 -2.69 -4.93
CA LYS A 12 17.57 -4.00 -5.57
C LYS A 12 16.24 -4.57 -6.05
N LEU A 13 15.16 -4.38 -5.28
CA LEU A 13 13.82 -4.82 -5.64
C LEU A 13 13.31 -4.17 -6.93
N TYR A 14 13.45 -2.84 -7.04
CA TYR A 14 13.08 -2.10 -8.25
C TYR A 14 13.92 -2.48 -9.46
N LEU A 15 15.23 -2.70 -9.27
CA LEU A 15 16.10 -3.14 -10.36
C LEU A 15 15.68 -4.50 -10.89
N GLU A 16 15.39 -5.47 -10.01
CA GLU A 16 14.88 -6.78 -10.44
C GLU A 16 13.56 -6.66 -11.21
N ARG A 17 12.61 -5.87 -10.69
CA ARG A 17 11.32 -5.62 -11.35
C ARG A 17 11.47 -4.96 -12.71
N LEU A 18 12.38 -3.99 -12.82
CA LEU A 18 12.71 -3.31 -14.07
C LEU A 18 13.23 -4.31 -15.11
N VAL A 19 14.15 -5.20 -14.72
CA VAL A 19 14.70 -6.22 -15.63
C VAL A 19 13.61 -7.17 -16.12
N PHE A 20 12.73 -7.64 -15.22
CA PHE A 20 11.61 -8.49 -15.61
C PHE A 20 10.62 -7.78 -16.53
N MET A 21 10.34 -6.50 -16.28
CA MET A 21 9.45 -5.72 -17.13
C MET A 21 10.10 -5.40 -18.49
N ALA A 22 11.41 -5.19 -18.54
CA ALA A 22 12.15 -5.06 -19.79
C ALA A 22 12.14 -6.37 -20.61
N ALA A 23 12.18 -7.53 -19.96
CA ALA A 23 12.01 -8.82 -20.65
C ALA A 23 10.62 -8.94 -21.32
N LEU A 24 9.60 -8.32 -20.72
CA LEU A 24 8.26 -8.30 -21.28
C LEU A 24 8.11 -7.36 -22.50
N LEU A 25 8.99 -6.38 -22.65
CA LEU A 25 9.05 -5.52 -23.84
C LEU A 25 9.45 -6.30 -25.10
N ILE A 26 10.28 -7.35 -24.97
CA ILE A 26 10.78 -8.16 -26.08
C ILE A 26 9.63 -8.68 -26.98
N PRO A 27 8.68 -9.49 -26.47
CA PRO A 27 7.54 -9.97 -27.27
C PRO A 27 6.62 -8.83 -27.76
N ALA A 28 6.56 -7.71 -27.05
CA ALA A 28 5.77 -6.56 -27.50
C ALA A 28 6.40 -5.88 -28.74
N VAL A 29 7.73 -5.81 -28.80
CA VAL A 29 8.47 -5.27 -29.95
C VAL A 29 8.39 -6.20 -31.15
N PHE A 30 8.47 -7.52 -30.95
CA PHE A 30 8.31 -8.48 -32.05
C PHE A 30 6.95 -8.38 -32.73
N ARG A 31 5.89 -8.02 -31.98
CA ARG A 31 4.52 -7.91 -32.52
C ARG A 31 4.18 -6.52 -33.03
N GLY A 32 4.51 -5.48 -32.26
CA GLY A 32 4.17 -4.08 -32.56
C GLY A 32 5.25 -3.31 -33.32
N GLY A 33 6.33 -3.98 -33.72
CA GLY A 33 7.51 -3.35 -34.31
C GLY A 33 8.30 -2.54 -33.28
N PHE A 34 9.04 -1.53 -33.75
CA PHE A 34 9.90 -0.71 -32.89
C PHE A 34 9.14 0.37 -32.10
N ARG A 35 7.88 0.68 -32.44
CA ARG A 35 7.13 1.77 -31.79
C ARG A 35 6.90 1.59 -30.28
N PRO A 36 6.51 0.41 -29.75
CA PRO A 36 6.41 0.19 -28.31
C PRO A 36 7.70 0.50 -27.55
N LEU A 37 8.86 0.20 -28.15
CA LEU A 37 10.17 0.51 -27.58
C LEU A 37 10.41 2.02 -27.52
N VAL A 38 10.04 2.75 -28.58
CA VAL A 38 10.13 4.22 -28.61
C VAL A 38 9.23 4.84 -27.55
N VAL A 39 7.97 4.41 -27.43
CA VAL A 39 7.04 4.90 -26.41
C VAL A 39 7.59 4.68 -24.99
N CYS A 40 8.15 3.50 -24.74
CA CYS A 40 8.78 3.19 -23.45
C CYS A 40 10.01 4.07 -23.19
N ALA A 41 10.87 4.24 -24.19
CA ALA A 41 12.07 5.08 -24.08
C ALA A 41 11.70 6.55 -23.81
N VAL A 42 10.74 7.11 -24.56
CA VAL A 42 10.23 8.46 -24.36
C VAL A 42 9.69 8.64 -22.94
N CYS A 43 8.89 7.70 -22.46
CA CYS A 43 8.32 7.76 -21.11
C CYS A 43 9.40 7.69 -20.02
N VAL A 44 10.36 6.76 -20.11
CA VAL A 44 11.46 6.66 -19.13
C VAL A 44 12.32 7.92 -19.12
N ILE A 45 12.70 8.43 -20.30
CA ILE A 45 13.51 9.65 -20.42
C ILE A 45 12.74 10.85 -19.83
N CYS A 46 11.46 11.02 -20.18
CA CYS A 46 10.63 12.09 -19.63
C CYS A 46 10.45 11.98 -18.11
N CYS A 47 10.29 10.77 -17.56
CA CYS A 47 10.23 10.54 -16.11
C CYS A 47 11.54 10.95 -15.43
N MET A 48 12.69 10.56 -15.98
CA MET A 48 13.99 10.92 -15.41
C MET A 48 14.25 12.43 -15.48
N LEU A 49 13.90 13.08 -16.59
CA LEU A 49 13.99 14.53 -16.75
C LEU A 49 13.07 15.26 -15.76
N THR A 50 11.84 14.78 -15.59
CA THR A 50 10.89 15.36 -14.63
C THR A 50 11.39 15.21 -13.19
N ASP A 51 11.92 14.04 -12.83
CA ASP A 51 12.49 13.81 -11.50
C ASP A 51 13.68 14.74 -11.24
N TRP A 52 14.54 14.95 -12.24
CA TRP A 52 15.66 15.89 -12.16
C TRP A 52 15.19 17.33 -11.95
N ILE A 53 14.20 17.81 -12.73
CA ILE A 53 13.63 19.15 -12.60
C ILE A 53 13.00 19.34 -11.21
N CYS A 54 12.19 18.38 -10.75
CA CYS A 54 11.51 18.46 -9.46
C CYS A 54 12.49 18.35 -8.28
N CYS A 55 13.55 17.53 -8.38
CA CYS A 55 14.62 17.49 -7.39
C CYS A 55 15.37 18.82 -7.30
N LYS A 56 15.66 19.44 -8.46
CA LYS A 56 16.27 20.77 -8.53
C LYS A 56 15.38 21.84 -7.90
N LEU A 57 14.08 21.82 -8.18
CA LEU A 57 13.10 22.76 -7.60
C LEU A 57 13.01 22.63 -6.08
N ARG A 58 13.06 21.41 -5.55
CA ARG A 58 13.01 21.15 -4.09
C ARG A 58 14.38 21.20 -3.40
N ARG A 59 15.46 21.48 -4.13
CA ARG A 59 16.85 21.47 -3.62
C ARG A 59 17.25 20.16 -2.93
N ILE A 60 16.76 19.03 -3.44
CA ILE A 60 17.11 17.67 -2.97
C ILE A 60 18.18 17.09 -3.91
N LYS A 61 19.12 16.30 -3.37
CA LYS A 61 20.15 15.62 -4.17
C LYS A 61 19.47 14.61 -5.12
N TYR A 62 19.74 14.75 -6.41
CA TYR A 62 19.27 13.82 -7.44
C TYR A 62 20.21 12.62 -7.53
N ASP A 63 19.66 11.41 -7.41
CA ASP A 63 20.39 10.15 -7.59
C ASP A 63 20.03 9.53 -8.94
N ILE A 64 20.92 9.69 -9.93
CA ILE A 64 20.74 9.14 -11.29
C ILE A 64 20.64 7.60 -11.27
N LYS A 65 21.20 6.95 -10.23
CA LYS A 65 21.26 5.49 -10.14
C LYS A 65 20.05 4.89 -9.44
N ASP A 66 19.02 5.67 -9.09
CA ASP A 66 17.79 5.14 -8.49
C ASP A 66 16.91 4.43 -9.55
N PRO A 67 16.80 3.08 -9.52
CA PRO A 67 16.03 2.34 -10.51
C PRO A 67 14.51 2.53 -10.35
N ALA A 68 14.03 3.11 -9.23
CA ALA A 68 12.60 3.28 -8.97
C ALA A 68 11.92 4.17 -10.02
N VAL A 69 12.54 5.29 -10.40
CA VAL A 69 11.98 6.24 -11.38
C VAL A 69 11.90 5.62 -12.77
N MET A 70 12.94 4.89 -13.17
CA MET A 70 12.95 4.15 -14.42
C MET A 70 11.87 3.07 -14.44
N PHE A 71 11.70 2.36 -13.32
CA PHE A 71 10.66 1.35 -13.17
C PHE A 71 9.26 1.97 -13.30
N TRP A 72 8.97 3.08 -12.61
CA TRP A 72 7.66 3.73 -12.70
C TRP A 72 7.38 4.29 -14.10
N GLY A 73 8.36 4.87 -14.78
CA GLY A 73 8.22 5.32 -16.17
C GLY A 73 7.94 4.16 -17.13
N LEU A 74 8.71 3.07 -17.03
CA LEU A 74 8.49 1.89 -17.85
C LEU A 74 7.14 1.22 -17.54
N CYS A 75 6.73 1.15 -16.28
CA CYS A 75 5.44 0.61 -15.86
C CYS A 75 4.28 1.44 -16.44
N CYS A 76 4.40 2.76 -16.40
CA CYS A 76 3.43 3.68 -16.99
C CYS A 76 3.31 3.46 -18.51
N ALA A 77 4.43 3.36 -19.24
CA ALA A 77 4.42 3.09 -20.68
C ALA A 77 3.85 1.73 -21.04
N MET A 78 4.15 0.69 -20.25
CA MET A 78 3.63 -0.66 -20.45
C MET A 78 2.10 -0.76 -20.34
N LEU A 79 1.47 0.16 -19.61
CA LEU A 79 0.01 0.23 -19.48
C LEU A 79 -0.66 1.03 -20.61
N MET A 80 0.11 1.67 -21.49
CA MET A 80 -0.41 2.43 -22.62
C MET A 80 -0.53 1.59 -23.90
N PRO A 81 -1.39 1.99 -24.85
CA PRO A 81 -1.38 1.46 -26.21
C PRO A 81 -0.08 1.80 -26.95
N ALA A 82 0.33 0.94 -27.88
CA ALA A 82 1.46 1.22 -28.77
C ALA A 82 1.19 2.40 -29.74
N GLY A 83 -0.07 2.65 -30.07
CA GLY A 83 -0.49 3.72 -30.98
C GLY A 83 -0.52 5.12 -30.37
N ILE A 84 -0.27 5.26 -29.06
CA ILE A 84 -0.41 6.54 -28.36
C ILE A 84 0.52 7.63 -28.97
N PRO A 85 0.08 8.90 -29.04
CA PRO A 85 0.96 10.01 -29.40
C PRO A 85 2.09 10.17 -28.39
N HIS A 86 3.32 10.41 -28.87
CA HIS A 86 4.51 10.54 -28.01
C HIS A 86 4.41 11.70 -27.02
N VAL A 87 3.70 12.77 -27.39
CA VAL A 87 3.42 13.92 -26.51
C VAL A 87 2.60 13.49 -25.30
N LEU A 88 1.60 12.63 -25.50
CA LEU A 88 0.73 12.15 -24.43
C LEU A 88 1.46 11.17 -23.50
N ALA A 89 2.34 10.33 -24.05
CA ALA A 89 3.26 9.50 -23.25
C ALA A 89 4.20 10.37 -22.39
N GLY A 90 4.71 11.47 -22.95
CA GLY A 90 5.51 12.46 -22.20
C GLY A 90 4.71 13.15 -21.09
N LEU A 91 3.47 13.57 -21.38
CA LEU A 91 2.57 14.16 -20.37
C LEU A 91 2.32 13.19 -19.21
N ALA A 92 2.06 11.92 -19.51
CA ALA A 92 1.86 10.90 -18.50
C ALA A 92 3.10 10.67 -17.63
N ALA A 93 4.29 10.70 -18.22
CA ALA A 93 5.55 10.62 -17.49
C ALA A 93 5.72 11.79 -16.51
N VAL A 94 5.38 13.01 -16.95
CA VAL A 94 5.38 14.20 -16.09
C VAL A 94 4.41 14.03 -14.93
N ILE A 95 3.18 13.60 -15.20
CA ILE A 95 2.14 13.39 -14.17
C ILE A 95 2.56 12.29 -13.18
N CYS A 96 3.11 11.19 -13.69
CA CYS A 96 3.59 10.05 -12.90
C CYS A 96 4.56 10.51 -11.83
N ILE A 97 5.56 11.31 -12.20
CA ILE A 97 6.62 11.73 -11.27
C ILE A 97 6.22 12.98 -10.49
N ALA A 98 5.69 14.02 -11.13
CA ALA A 98 5.32 15.25 -10.45
C ALA A 98 4.21 15.00 -9.43
N LEU A 99 3.08 14.41 -9.83
CA LEU A 99 1.96 14.15 -8.94
C LEU A 99 2.14 12.87 -8.11
N GLY A 100 2.65 11.80 -8.71
CA GLY A 100 2.76 10.51 -8.02
C GLY A 100 3.89 10.44 -7.00
N LYS A 101 5.04 11.10 -7.26
CA LYS A 101 6.21 11.05 -6.38
C LYS A 101 6.44 12.35 -5.61
N HIS A 102 6.43 13.48 -6.30
CA HIS A 102 6.91 14.74 -5.68
C HIS A 102 5.87 15.47 -4.84
N VAL A 103 4.58 15.38 -5.17
CA VAL A 103 3.51 15.97 -4.33
C VAL A 103 3.51 15.37 -2.91
N PHE A 104 3.79 14.08 -2.79
CA PHE A 104 3.81 13.40 -1.48
C PHE A 104 5.15 13.47 -0.74
N GLY A 105 6.13 14.20 -1.27
CA GLY A 105 7.41 14.44 -0.59
C GLY A 105 8.59 13.59 -1.05
N GLY A 106 8.41 12.60 -1.95
CA GLY A 106 9.50 11.82 -2.54
C GLY A 106 9.28 10.30 -2.49
N SER A 107 10.31 9.51 -2.81
CA SER A 107 10.20 8.04 -2.92
C SER A 107 9.81 7.35 -1.61
N GLU A 108 10.14 7.93 -0.45
CA GLU A 108 9.93 7.31 0.86
C GLU A 108 8.51 7.54 1.43
N ASN A 109 7.79 8.55 0.93
CA ASN A 109 6.47 8.94 1.40
C ASN A 109 5.42 8.72 0.31
N LEU A 110 5.34 7.49 -0.18
CA LEU A 110 4.43 7.13 -1.26
C LEU A 110 3.06 6.73 -0.72
N VAL A 111 2.01 7.49 -1.05
CA VAL A 111 0.62 7.14 -0.69
C VAL A 111 -0.02 6.25 -1.75
N PHE A 112 0.19 6.58 -3.02
CA PHE A 112 -0.38 5.90 -4.17
C PHE A 112 0.72 5.49 -5.14
N SER A 113 0.50 4.43 -5.91
CA SER A 113 1.43 4.03 -6.97
C SER A 113 1.52 5.13 -8.05
N PRO A 114 2.71 5.72 -8.31
CA PRO A 114 2.90 6.77 -9.31
C PRO A 114 2.39 6.41 -10.72
N PRO A 115 2.72 5.23 -11.30
CA PRO A 115 2.22 4.87 -12.62
C PRO A 115 0.69 4.73 -12.64
N ALA A 116 0.08 4.30 -11.53
CA ALA A 116 -1.37 4.19 -11.44
C ALA A 116 -2.06 5.55 -11.53
N ILE A 117 -1.50 6.60 -10.89
CA ILE A 117 -2.05 7.95 -10.96
C ILE A 117 -2.03 8.47 -12.40
N ALA A 118 -0.89 8.33 -13.10
CA ALA A 118 -0.76 8.80 -14.47
C ALA A 118 -1.70 8.09 -15.43
N VAL A 119 -1.80 6.76 -15.32
CA VAL A 119 -2.69 5.96 -16.17
C VAL A 119 -4.16 6.26 -15.87
N ALA A 120 -4.55 6.40 -14.60
CA ALA A 120 -5.90 6.79 -14.22
C ALA A 120 -6.27 8.17 -14.78
N PHE A 121 -5.35 9.15 -14.69
CA PHE A 121 -5.56 10.48 -15.26
C PHE A 121 -5.77 10.43 -16.77
N LEU A 122 -4.94 9.67 -17.50
CA LEU A 122 -5.08 9.52 -18.94
C LEU A 122 -6.38 8.82 -19.34
N ILE A 123 -6.79 7.76 -18.63
CA ILE A 123 -8.05 7.08 -18.92
C ILE A 123 -9.24 8.04 -18.78
N ILE A 124 -9.19 8.96 -17.80
CA ILE A 124 -10.24 9.95 -17.57
C ILE A 124 -10.19 11.09 -18.61
N CYS A 125 -9.00 11.65 -18.87
CA CYS A 125 -8.87 12.86 -19.69
C CYS A 125 -8.75 12.58 -21.19
N TYR A 126 -8.17 11.44 -21.57
CA TYR A 126 -7.87 11.05 -22.96
C TYR A 126 -8.28 9.58 -23.23
N PRO A 127 -9.57 9.23 -23.04
CA PRO A 127 -10.03 7.85 -23.23
C PRO A 127 -9.89 7.37 -24.68
N SER A 128 -10.01 8.27 -25.66
CA SER A 128 -9.88 7.96 -27.09
C SER A 128 -8.48 7.44 -27.46
N ASP A 129 -7.44 7.98 -26.83
CA ASP A 129 -6.05 7.57 -27.13
C ASP A 129 -5.59 6.41 -26.26
N MET A 130 -6.20 6.23 -25.08
CA MET A 130 -5.77 5.25 -24.09
C MET A 130 -6.51 3.90 -24.17
N LEU A 131 -7.78 3.91 -24.59
CA LEU A 131 -8.64 2.71 -24.62
C LEU A 131 -8.84 2.13 -26.02
N TYR A 132 -8.29 2.78 -27.03
CA TYR A 132 -8.31 2.30 -28.41
C TYR A 132 -6.92 1.80 -28.79
N PHE A 133 -6.87 0.55 -29.25
CA PHE A 133 -5.63 -0.15 -29.53
C PHE A 133 -5.48 -0.40 -31.05
N PRO A 134 -4.26 -0.31 -31.59
CA PRO A 134 -4.02 -0.64 -32.99
C PRO A 134 -4.37 -2.12 -33.25
N ARG A 135 -4.91 -2.40 -34.43
CA ARG A 135 -5.22 -3.77 -34.83
C ARG A 135 -3.94 -4.61 -34.87
N VAL A 136 -4.05 -5.85 -34.40
CA VAL A 136 -2.92 -6.78 -34.39
C VAL A 136 -2.51 -7.14 -35.83
N GLY A 137 -1.21 -7.09 -36.11
CA GLY A 137 -0.63 -7.40 -37.42
C GLY A 137 -0.41 -6.19 -38.33
N GLU A 138 -0.88 -5.00 -37.95
CA GLU A 138 -0.55 -3.77 -38.68
C GLU A 138 0.83 -3.23 -38.26
N VAL A 139 1.61 -2.76 -39.24
CA VAL A 139 2.90 -2.12 -38.96
C VAL A 139 2.64 -0.70 -38.48
N ILE A 140 2.99 -0.44 -37.22
CA ILE A 140 2.77 0.87 -36.60
C ILE A 140 4.02 1.74 -36.88
N PRO A 141 3.87 2.91 -37.51
CA PRO A 141 5.01 3.76 -37.82
C PRO A 141 5.69 4.26 -36.54
N MET A 142 7.02 4.43 -36.55
CA MET A 142 7.77 4.79 -35.34
C MET A 142 7.49 6.21 -34.85
N PHE A 143 7.43 7.20 -35.75
CA PHE A 143 7.40 8.63 -35.39
C PHE A 143 6.19 9.39 -35.90
N SER A 144 5.43 8.85 -36.87
CA SER A 144 4.20 9.47 -37.35
C SER A 144 2.99 8.99 -36.56
N GLU A 145 1.87 9.71 -36.68
CA GLU A 145 0.59 9.27 -36.15
C GLU A 145 0.17 7.95 -36.82
N TYR A 146 -0.50 7.10 -36.05
CA TYR A 146 -1.06 5.86 -36.56
C TYR A 146 -2.45 6.15 -37.13
N GLN A 147 -2.62 5.93 -38.43
CA GLN A 147 -3.89 6.13 -39.14
C GLN A 147 -4.61 4.80 -39.46
N GLY A 148 -4.20 3.70 -38.81
CA GLY A 148 -4.80 2.39 -39.03
C GLY A 148 -6.10 2.20 -38.25
N THR A 149 -6.61 0.96 -38.27
CA THR A 149 -7.89 0.66 -37.62
C THR A 149 -7.70 0.48 -36.12
N PHE A 150 -8.42 1.26 -35.34
CA PHE A 150 -8.46 1.11 -33.89
C PHE A 150 -9.54 0.12 -33.44
N THR A 151 -9.17 -0.77 -32.52
CA THR A 151 -10.05 -1.79 -31.93
C THR A 151 -9.99 -1.69 -30.40
N ARG A 152 -11.08 -2.09 -29.72
CA ARG A 152 -11.16 -2.09 -28.25
C ARG A 152 -10.67 -3.39 -27.64
N SER A 153 -10.36 -3.37 -26.35
CA SER A 153 -9.81 -4.52 -25.64
C SER A 153 -10.84 -5.64 -25.42
N ILE A 154 -10.34 -6.81 -25.00
CA ILE A 154 -11.20 -7.91 -24.51
C ILE A 154 -12.04 -7.45 -23.32
N GLU A 155 -11.48 -6.63 -22.42
CA GLU A 155 -12.19 -6.12 -21.25
C GLU A 155 -13.46 -5.34 -21.65
N TYR A 156 -13.38 -4.53 -22.70
CA TYR A 156 -14.55 -3.85 -23.27
C TYR A 156 -15.63 -4.82 -23.76
N THR A 157 -15.22 -5.82 -24.54
CA THR A 157 -16.15 -6.78 -25.16
C THR A 157 -16.91 -7.56 -24.09
N MET A 158 -16.24 -7.89 -22.99
CA MET A 158 -16.85 -8.55 -21.84
C MET A 158 -17.76 -7.64 -21.01
N ASN A 159 -17.44 -6.34 -20.90
CA ASN A 159 -18.35 -5.37 -20.28
C ASN A 159 -19.67 -5.26 -21.05
N LEU A 160 -19.64 -5.51 -22.36
CA LEU A 160 -20.82 -5.60 -23.23
C LEU A 160 -21.49 -6.98 -23.21
N SER A 161 -21.15 -7.84 -22.23
CA SER A 161 -21.65 -9.21 -22.05
C SER A 161 -21.51 -10.10 -23.29
N SER A 162 -20.58 -9.76 -24.19
CA SER A 162 -20.34 -10.48 -25.43
C SER A 162 -19.14 -11.41 -25.29
N THR A 163 -19.20 -12.59 -25.89
CA THR A 163 -18.08 -13.53 -25.90
C THR A 163 -16.96 -12.99 -26.80
N PRO A 164 -15.70 -12.95 -26.33
CA PRO A 164 -14.56 -12.59 -27.17
C PRO A 164 -14.49 -13.54 -28.38
N SER A 165 -14.29 -12.98 -29.59
CA SER A 165 -14.22 -13.77 -30.81
C SER A 165 -12.86 -14.44 -31.05
N GLN A 166 -11.86 -14.10 -30.22
CA GLN A 166 -10.50 -14.63 -30.36
C GLN A 166 -10.35 -16.00 -29.70
N SER A 167 -9.46 -16.83 -30.23
CA SER A 167 -9.16 -18.13 -29.65
C SER A 167 -8.41 -17.99 -28.31
N VAL A 168 -8.53 -19.00 -27.44
CA VAL A 168 -7.79 -19.04 -26.15
C VAL A 168 -6.28 -18.95 -26.37
N MET A 169 -5.76 -19.57 -27.44
CA MET A 169 -4.33 -19.54 -27.76
C MET A 169 -3.89 -18.15 -28.21
N ASP A 170 -4.70 -17.46 -29.01
CA ASP A 170 -4.43 -16.08 -29.41
C ASP A 170 -4.40 -15.14 -28.21
N ILE A 171 -5.32 -15.31 -27.25
CA ILE A 171 -5.32 -14.55 -26.01
C ILE A 171 -4.04 -14.83 -25.23
N LEU A 172 -3.69 -16.10 -25.03
CA LEU A 172 -2.52 -16.50 -24.23
C LEU A 172 -1.19 -16.03 -24.83
N MET A 173 -1.06 -16.06 -26.16
CA MET A 173 0.10 -15.57 -26.91
C MET A 173 0.12 -14.04 -27.04
N GLY A 174 -0.98 -13.36 -26.70
CA GLY A 174 -1.08 -11.92 -26.82
C GLY A 174 -1.30 -11.43 -28.26
N ASN A 175 -1.98 -12.22 -29.08
CA ASN A 175 -2.44 -11.85 -30.42
C ASN A 175 -3.80 -11.11 -30.33
N VAL A 176 -3.89 -10.16 -29.40
CA VAL A 176 -5.13 -9.43 -29.07
C VAL A 176 -4.86 -7.94 -28.87
N PRO A 177 -5.84 -7.06 -29.18
CA PRO A 177 -5.69 -5.63 -28.95
C PRO A 177 -5.64 -5.32 -27.45
N GLY A 178 -4.62 -4.58 -27.01
CA GLY A 178 -4.44 -4.17 -25.63
C GLY A 178 -3.15 -3.39 -25.40
N ALA A 179 -2.88 -3.02 -24.15
CA ALA A 179 -1.68 -2.27 -23.83
C ALA A 179 -0.41 -3.11 -24.01
N ILE A 180 0.70 -2.41 -24.27
CA ILE A 180 2.01 -3.00 -24.62
C ILE A 180 2.38 -4.13 -23.65
N GLY A 181 2.19 -3.89 -22.35
CA GLY A 181 2.61 -4.76 -21.28
C GLY A 181 1.58 -5.79 -20.80
N ALA A 182 0.31 -5.59 -21.12
CA ALA A 182 -0.79 -6.39 -20.56
C ALA A 182 -1.18 -7.60 -21.41
N VAL A 183 -0.78 -7.59 -22.69
CA VAL A 183 -1.27 -8.51 -23.70
C VAL A 183 -0.60 -9.90 -23.64
N ASN A 184 0.67 -10.00 -23.22
CA ASN A 184 1.42 -11.27 -23.20
C ASN A 184 1.18 -12.10 -21.92
N ILE A 185 0.03 -12.74 -21.77
CA ILE A 185 -0.35 -13.42 -20.51
C ILE A 185 0.64 -14.52 -20.12
N LEU A 186 1.08 -15.36 -21.07
CA LEU A 186 2.04 -16.44 -20.77
C LEU A 186 3.35 -15.88 -20.20
N VAL A 187 3.87 -14.81 -20.81
CA VAL A 187 5.13 -14.18 -20.39
C VAL A 187 4.96 -13.53 -19.02
N ILE A 188 3.84 -12.86 -18.76
CA ILE A 188 3.59 -12.28 -17.43
C ILE A 188 3.45 -13.39 -16.37
N LEU A 189 2.83 -14.53 -16.69
CA LEU A 189 2.70 -15.65 -15.77
C LEU A 189 4.08 -16.22 -15.41
N VAL A 190 4.94 -16.46 -16.41
CA VAL A 190 6.32 -16.92 -16.19
C VAL A 190 7.09 -15.92 -15.33
N ILE A 191 7.01 -14.62 -15.64
CA ILE A 191 7.63 -13.56 -14.84
C ILE A 191 7.07 -13.57 -13.41
N GLY A 192 5.76 -13.68 -13.25
CA GLY A 192 5.09 -13.75 -11.96
C GLY A 192 5.61 -14.91 -11.11
N VAL A 193 5.74 -16.10 -11.69
CA VAL A 193 6.34 -17.26 -11.02
C VAL A 193 7.80 -17.03 -10.66
N CYS A 194 8.61 -16.50 -11.59
CA CYS A 194 10.01 -16.16 -11.32
C CYS A 194 10.15 -15.13 -10.19
N MET A 195 9.28 -14.13 -10.15
CA MET A 195 9.26 -13.11 -9.10
C MET A 195 8.81 -13.65 -7.74
N LEU A 196 7.88 -14.63 -7.73
CA LEU A 196 7.47 -15.34 -6.52
C LEU A 196 8.64 -16.16 -5.96
N ILE A 197 9.37 -16.89 -6.81
CA ILE A 197 10.55 -17.68 -6.42
C ILE A 197 11.65 -16.76 -5.87
N LYS A 198 11.91 -15.62 -6.53
CA LYS A 198 12.90 -14.65 -6.06
C LYS A 198 12.46 -13.85 -4.83
N HIS A 199 11.23 -14.03 -4.34
CA HIS A 199 10.62 -13.25 -3.26
C HIS A 199 10.67 -11.72 -3.50
N SER A 200 10.61 -11.31 -4.78
CA SER A 200 10.60 -9.89 -5.16
C SER A 200 9.20 -9.27 -4.99
N THR A 201 8.16 -10.09 -5.06
CA THR A 201 6.76 -9.72 -4.82
C THR A 201 6.27 -10.43 -3.57
N SER A 202 5.45 -9.75 -2.75
CA SER A 202 4.82 -10.41 -1.62
C SER A 202 3.82 -11.47 -2.09
N PHE A 203 4.22 -12.73 -1.96
CA PHE A 203 3.40 -13.92 -2.26
C PHE A 203 1.98 -13.80 -1.69
N THR A 204 1.88 -13.32 -0.44
CA THR A 204 0.61 -13.22 0.28
C THR A 204 -0.39 -12.27 -0.38
N ALA A 205 0.04 -11.09 -0.84
CA ALA A 205 -0.86 -10.12 -1.48
C ALA A 205 -1.25 -10.57 -2.89
N LEU A 206 -0.29 -11.11 -3.64
CA LEU A 206 -0.51 -11.57 -5.02
C LEU A 206 -1.54 -12.71 -5.05
N ILE A 207 -1.34 -13.75 -4.23
CA ILE A 207 -2.20 -14.93 -4.26
C ILE A 207 -3.58 -14.66 -3.66
N SER A 208 -3.66 -13.83 -2.63
CA SER A 208 -4.97 -13.44 -2.09
C SER A 208 -5.78 -12.62 -3.09
N CYS A 209 -5.14 -11.70 -3.82
CA CYS A 209 -5.78 -10.97 -4.91
C CYS A 209 -6.22 -11.92 -6.02
N LEU A 210 -5.33 -12.77 -6.51
CA LEU A 210 -5.64 -13.73 -7.58
C LEU A 210 -6.78 -14.69 -7.17
N ALA A 211 -6.73 -15.24 -5.95
CA ALA A 211 -7.75 -16.13 -5.42
C ALA A 211 -9.12 -15.43 -5.29
N SER A 212 -9.16 -14.18 -4.84
CA SER A 212 -10.41 -13.43 -4.75
C SER A 212 -11.03 -13.14 -6.11
N VAL A 213 -10.22 -12.76 -7.11
CA VAL A 213 -10.68 -12.58 -8.50
C VAL A 213 -11.23 -13.90 -9.04
N CYS A 214 -10.47 -15.00 -8.93
CA CYS A 214 -10.91 -16.31 -9.39
C CYS A 214 -12.20 -16.76 -8.71
N ALA A 215 -12.31 -16.63 -7.39
CA ALA A 215 -13.50 -17.04 -6.64
C ALA A 215 -14.75 -16.25 -7.07
N ILE A 216 -14.65 -14.93 -7.20
CA ILE A 216 -15.79 -14.10 -7.62
C ILE A 216 -16.17 -14.39 -9.08
N SER A 217 -15.19 -14.51 -9.98
CA SER A 217 -15.46 -14.82 -11.41
C SER A 217 -16.09 -16.19 -11.65
N ALA A 218 -15.79 -17.17 -10.79
CA ALA A 218 -16.35 -18.51 -10.87
C ALA A 218 -17.78 -18.57 -10.31
N LEU A 219 -18.06 -17.81 -9.25
CA LEU A 219 -19.39 -17.74 -8.63
C LEU A 219 -20.38 -16.91 -9.45
N TYR A 220 -19.92 -15.81 -10.05
CA TYR A 220 -20.76 -14.86 -10.79
C TYR A 220 -20.19 -14.59 -12.19
N PRO A 221 -20.27 -15.51 -13.15
CA PRO A 221 -19.74 -15.25 -14.49
C PRO A 221 -20.47 -14.08 -15.19
N ARG A 222 -19.73 -13.13 -15.78
CA ARG A 222 -20.29 -11.98 -16.54
C ARG A 222 -20.86 -12.39 -17.90
N ILE A 223 -20.41 -13.53 -18.41
CA ILE A 223 -20.71 -14.06 -19.73
C ILE A 223 -21.29 -15.46 -19.54
N GLY A 224 -22.26 -15.86 -20.35
CA GLY A 224 -22.89 -17.18 -20.32
C GLY A 224 -21.99 -18.34 -20.78
N VAL A 225 -20.77 -18.43 -20.26
CA VAL A 225 -19.79 -19.49 -20.52
C VAL A 225 -19.54 -20.32 -19.25
N SER A 226 -18.82 -21.44 -19.40
CA SER A 226 -18.45 -22.26 -18.24
C SER A 226 -17.65 -21.45 -17.20
N PRO A 227 -17.77 -21.77 -15.88
CA PRO A 227 -17.09 -21.00 -14.83
C PRO A 227 -15.57 -20.91 -15.03
N LEU A 228 -14.94 -21.98 -15.52
CA LEU A 228 -13.50 -22.01 -15.79
C LEU A 228 -13.10 -21.07 -16.93
N MET A 229 -13.89 -21.00 -18.00
CA MET A 229 -13.63 -20.08 -19.11
C MET A 229 -13.88 -18.63 -18.71
N SER A 230 -14.91 -18.38 -17.88
CA SER A 230 -15.15 -17.06 -17.28
C SER A 230 -13.91 -16.58 -16.52
N VAL A 231 -13.39 -17.40 -15.59
CA VAL A 231 -12.17 -17.08 -14.82
C VAL A 231 -10.98 -16.79 -15.74
N PHE A 232 -10.81 -17.60 -16.79
CA PHE A 232 -9.73 -17.41 -17.75
C PHE A 232 -9.83 -16.05 -18.45
N TYR A 233 -11.00 -15.69 -18.97
CA TYR A 233 -11.19 -14.40 -19.64
C TYR A 233 -11.05 -13.22 -18.68
N GLU A 234 -11.53 -13.36 -17.45
CA GLU A 234 -11.33 -12.34 -16.41
C GLU A 234 -9.85 -12.11 -16.12
N LEU A 235 -9.10 -13.19 -15.89
CA LEU A 235 -7.69 -13.08 -15.56
C LEU A 235 -6.85 -12.55 -16.74
N SER A 236 -7.27 -12.88 -17.96
CA SER A 236 -6.59 -12.56 -19.22
C SER A 236 -6.92 -11.17 -19.77
N SER A 237 -7.83 -10.43 -19.15
CA SER A 237 -8.35 -9.17 -19.70
C SER A 237 -7.80 -7.93 -19.00
N GLY A 238 -7.67 -6.85 -19.79
CA GLY A 238 -7.36 -5.52 -19.29
C GLY A 238 -5.97 -5.44 -18.65
N PHE A 239 -5.85 -4.63 -17.60
CA PHE A 239 -4.60 -4.43 -16.87
C PHE A 239 -4.41 -5.35 -15.66
N LEU A 240 -5.34 -6.28 -15.42
CA LEU A 240 -5.43 -7.02 -14.15
C LEU A 240 -4.18 -7.84 -13.85
N LEU A 241 -3.77 -8.74 -14.75
CA LEU A 241 -2.67 -9.67 -14.46
C LEU A 241 -1.32 -8.94 -14.40
N PHE A 242 -1.08 -7.99 -15.33
CA PHE A 242 0.09 -7.11 -15.28
C PHE A 242 0.16 -6.33 -13.96
N GLY A 243 -0.96 -5.71 -13.57
CA GLY A 243 -1.05 -4.93 -12.35
C GLY A 243 -0.88 -5.76 -11.08
N ILE A 244 -1.44 -6.97 -11.03
CA ILE A 244 -1.25 -7.89 -9.90
C ILE A 244 0.24 -8.24 -9.76
N VAL A 245 0.95 -8.56 -10.85
CA VAL A 245 2.34 -9.01 -10.77
C VAL A 245 3.29 -7.86 -10.43
N PHE A 246 3.15 -6.70 -11.08
CA PHE A 246 4.12 -5.61 -10.99
C PHE A 246 3.73 -4.49 -10.02
N MET A 247 2.45 -4.16 -9.87
CA MET A 247 2.00 -2.96 -9.14
C MET A 247 1.40 -3.27 -7.77
N SER A 248 0.76 -4.44 -7.60
CA SER A 248 0.02 -4.73 -6.35
C SER A 248 0.91 -4.79 -5.11
N ALA A 249 2.19 -5.13 -5.27
CA ALA A 249 3.14 -5.30 -4.18
C ALA A 249 4.22 -4.22 -4.14
N GLU A 250 3.85 -2.95 -4.24
CA GLU A 250 4.79 -1.84 -4.13
C GLU A 250 5.43 -1.78 -2.73
N PRO A 251 6.78 -1.79 -2.59
CA PRO A 251 7.44 -1.98 -1.29
C PRO A 251 7.14 -0.87 -0.28
N TYR A 252 6.84 0.36 -0.73
CA TYR A 252 6.56 1.49 0.15
C TYR A 252 5.09 1.57 0.60
N ILE A 253 4.16 1.04 -0.20
CA ILE A 253 2.72 1.13 0.07
C ILE A 253 2.20 -0.13 0.77
N LEU A 254 2.80 -1.28 0.50
CA LEU A 254 2.32 -2.58 0.95
C LEU A 254 2.28 -2.68 2.50
N PRO A 255 1.20 -3.25 3.09
CA PRO A 255 1.11 -3.44 4.53
C PRO A 255 2.28 -4.24 5.12
N LYS A 256 2.74 -3.86 6.31
CA LYS A 256 3.92 -4.47 6.93
C LYS A 256 3.65 -5.90 7.37
N ARG A 257 2.48 -6.18 7.93
CA ARG A 257 2.14 -7.51 8.49
C ARG A 257 1.61 -8.46 7.41
N ARG A 258 1.98 -9.75 7.50
CA ARG A 258 1.50 -10.79 6.55
C ARG A 258 -0.02 -10.93 6.54
N ALA A 259 -0.68 -10.88 7.69
CA ALA A 259 -2.14 -10.95 7.77
C ALA A 259 -2.82 -9.73 7.11
N ALA A 260 -2.27 -8.53 7.28
CA ALA A 260 -2.77 -7.33 6.61
C ALA A 260 -2.60 -7.41 5.09
N ARG A 261 -1.51 -8.04 4.59
CA ARG A 261 -1.32 -8.30 3.16
C ARG A 261 -2.36 -9.23 2.56
N VAL A 262 -2.87 -10.22 3.30
CA VAL A 262 -3.97 -11.09 2.83
C VAL A 262 -5.22 -10.26 2.64
N ILE A 263 -5.58 -9.45 3.65
CA ILE A 263 -6.77 -8.59 3.62
C ILE A 263 -6.67 -7.60 2.47
N TYR A 264 -5.51 -6.94 2.32
CA TYR A 264 -5.23 -6.03 1.22
C TYR A 264 -5.45 -6.67 -0.16
N GLY A 265 -4.94 -7.88 -0.39
CA GLY A 265 -5.14 -8.56 -1.68
C GLY A 265 -6.59 -8.97 -1.92
N ILE A 266 -7.29 -9.47 -0.89
CA ILE A 266 -8.72 -9.81 -0.99
C ILE A 266 -9.55 -8.57 -1.35
N VAL A 267 -9.31 -7.45 -0.65
CA VAL A 267 -10.03 -6.19 -0.91
C VAL A 267 -9.68 -5.64 -2.29
N LEU A 268 -8.44 -5.75 -2.74
CA LEU A 268 -8.02 -5.38 -4.09
C LEU A 268 -8.80 -6.17 -5.15
N GLY A 269 -8.77 -7.50 -5.09
CA GLY A 269 -9.46 -8.32 -6.09
C GLY A 269 -10.98 -8.19 -6.03
N TYR A 270 -11.56 -8.04 -4.84
CA TYR A 270 -12.98 -7.71 -4.69
C TYR A 270 -13.34 -6.38 -5.34
N THR A 271 -12.56 -5.32 -5.09
CA THR A 271 -12.81 -3.99 -5.64
C THR A 271 -12.67 -3.99 -7.17
N VAL A 272 -11.66 -4.68 -7.70
CA VAL A 272 -11.49 -4.86 -9.16
C VAL A 272 -12.74 -5.52 -9.77
N MET A 273 -13.25 -6.56 -9.12
CA MET A 273 -14.46 -7.23 -9.60
C MET A 273 -15.69 -6.35 -9.51
N MET A 274 -15.90 -5.62 -8.42
CA MET A 274 -17.00 -4.65 -8.32
C MET A 274 -16.98 -3.64 -9.47
N PHE A 275 -15.81 -3.08 -9.80
CA PHE A 275 -15.67 -2.21 -10.95
C PHE A 275 -15.94 -2.90 -12.29
N ARG A 276 -15.70 -4.21 -12.40
CA ARG A 276 -15.97 -4.99 -13.61
C ARG A 276 -17.44 -5.37 -13.81
N TYR A 277 -18.20 -5.58 -12.73
CA TYR A 277 -19.63 -5.86 -12.83
C TYR A 277 -20.46 -4.59 -12.96
N PHE A 278 -20.11 -3.54 -12.21
CA PHE A 278 -20.90 -2.31 -12.14
C PHE A 278 -20.30 -1.16 -12.94
N GLY A 279 -18.99 -1.13 -13.12
CA GLY A 279 -18.30 -0.08 -13.86
C GLY A 279 -18.28 -0.37 -15.36
N GLN A 280 -18.70 0.63 -16.15
CA GLN A 280 -18.67 0.60 -17.61
C GLN A 280 -17.35 1.17 -18.17
N VAL A 281 -16.24 1.00 -17.43
CA VAL A 281 -14.94 1.61 -17.75
C VAL A 281 -13.90 0.52 -18.00
N GLU A 282 -13.06 0.68 -19.01
CA GLU A 282 -11.91 -0.19 -19.24
C GLU A 282 -10.74 0.23 -18.35
N GLY A 283 -9.90 -0.73 -17.91
CA GLY A 283 -8.76 -0.41 -17.06
C GLY A 283 -9.08 -0.23 -15.57
N CYS A 284 -10.20 -0.81 -15.12
CA CYS A 284 -10.69 -0.77 -13.74
C CYS A 284 -9.65 -1.11 -12.66
N PHE A 285 -8.66 -1.97 -13.00
CA PHE A 285 -7.62 -2.38 -12.06
C PHE A 285 -6.87 -1.19 -11.45
N VAL A 286 -6.56 -0.17 -12.26
CA VAL A 286 -5.76 0.98 -11.81
C VAL A 286 -6.52 1.81 -10.78
N PHE A 287 -7.82 2.03 -11.01
CA PHE A 287 -8.69 2.74 -10.06
C PHE A 287 -8.87 1.96 -8.76
N ALA A 288 -9.10 0.65 -8.84
CA ALA A 288 -9.18 -0.23 -7.68
C ALA A 288 -7.88 -0.20 -6.85
N LEU A 289 -6.72 -0.25 -7.52
CA LEU A 289 -5.42 -0.19 -6.87
C LEU A 289 -5.22 1.15 -6.13
N LEU A 290 -5.63 2.27 -6.70
CA LEU A 290 -5.52 3.58 -6.03
C LEU A 290 -6.35 3.65 -4.75
N ILE A 291 -7.60 3.15 -4.79
CA ILE A 291 -8.49 3.12 -3.62
C ILE A 291 -7.89 2.24 -2.51
N VAL A 292 -7.43 1.04 -2.86
CA VAL A 292 -6.92 0.09 -1.88
C VAL A 292 -5.55 0.51 -1.32
N ASN A 293 -4.72 1.18 -2.13
CA ASN A 293 -3.48 1.80 -1.65
C ASN A 293 -3.74 2.86 -0.58
N ALA A 294 -4.75 3.71 -0.76
CA ALA A 294 -5.16 4.69 0.26
C ALA A 294 -5.56 4.03 1.59
N MET A 295 -6.14 2.84 1.52
CA MET A 295 -6.59 2.09 2.70
C MET A 295 -5.49 1.22 3.33
N SER A 296 -4.29 1.15 2.74
CA SER A 296 -3.22 0.24 3.19
C SER A 296 -2.87 0.42 4.68
N GLY A 297 -2.76 1.67 5.14
CA GLY A 297 -2.48 1.98 6.55
C GLY A 297 -3.61 1.57 7.51
N ALA A 298 -4.87 1.60 7.06
CA ALA A 298 -6.00 1.15 7.85
C ALA A 298 -5.95 -0.37 8.07
N PHE A 299 -5.52 -1.15 7.07
CA PHE A 299 -5.39 -2.61 7.23
C PHE A 299 -4.34 -2.99 8.27
N ASP A 300 -3.20 -2.30 8.31
CA ASP A 300 -2.18 -2.54 9.34
C ASP A 300 -2.74 -2.23 10.74
N THR A 301 -3.49 -1.12 10.90
CA THR A 301 -4.11 -0.74 12.18
C THR A 301 -5.16 -1.74 12.64
N ILE A 302 -6.03 -2.21 11.73
CA ILE A 302 -7.07 -3.21 12.04
C ILE A 302 -6.43 -4.51 12.53
N VAL A 303 -5.41 -4.99 11.83
CA VAL A 303 -4.71 -6.24 12.18
C VAL A 303 -3.95 -6.09 13.49
N GLU A 304 -3.35 -4.93 13.76
CA GLU A 304 -2.68 -4.66 15.02
C GLU A 304 -3.65 -4.65 16.20
N ASN A 305 -4.81 -3.99 16.05
CA ASN A 305 -5.88 -4.00 17.04
C ASN A 305 -6.41 -5.41 17.30
N LEU A 306 -6.61 -6.21 16.25
CA LEU A 306 -7.07 -7.59 16.38
C LEU A 306 -6.05 -8.46 17.13
N ILE A 307 -4.77 -8.29 16.86
CA ILE A 307 -3.69 -9.02 17.54
C ILE A 307 -3.57 -8.57 18.99
N TYR A 308 -3.65 -7.27 19.25
CA TYR A 308 -3.65 -6.70 20.60
C TYR A 308 -4.81 -7.27 21.42
N TRP A 309 -6.02 -7.25 20.86
CA TRP A 309 -7.22 -7.80 21.49
C TRP A 309 -7.08 -9.30 21.75
N LYS A 310 -6.65 -10.09 20.75
CA LYS A 310 -6.43 -11.54 20.91
C LYS A 310 -5.43 -11.83 22.03
N ARG A 311 -4.32 -11.09 22.10
CA ARG A 311 -3.28 -11.28 23.13
C ARG A 311 -3.81 -10.96 24.52
N ASN A 312 -4.55 -9.86 24.68
CA ASN A 312 -5.13 -9.49 25.97
C ASN A 312 -6.24 -10.45 26.41
N TYR A 313 -7.09 -10.89 25.48
CA TYR A 313 -8.17 -11.82 25.78
C TYR A 313 -7.63 -13.21 26.14
N LEU A 314 -6.67 -13.76 25.38
CA LEU A 314 -6.05 -15.05 25.69
C LEU A 314 -5.28 -15.01 27.00
N SER A 315 -4.46 -13.98 27.24
CA SER A 315 -3.70 -13.88 28.49
C SER A 315 -4.63 -13.73 29.70
N SER A 316 -5.71 -12.97 29.57
CA SER A 316 -6.74 -12.88 30.62
C SER A 316 -7.43 -14.22 30.85
N PHE A 317 -7.77 -14.94 29.77
CA PHE A 317 -8.40 -16.26 29.83
C PHE A 317 -7.47 -17.30 30.47
N GLU A 318 -6.21 -17.39 30.04
CA GLU A 318 -5.20 -18.29 30.59
C GLU A 318 -4.91 -17.98 32.06
N THR A 319 -4.80 -16.70 32.43
CA THR A 319 -4.63 -16.29 33.83
C THR A 319 -5.85 -16.70 34.67
N SER A 320 -7.06 -16.53 34.13
CA SER A 320 -8.30 -16.95 34.81
C SER A 320 -8.39 -18.47 34.97
N LYS A 321 -8.03 -19.23 33.93
CA LYS A 321 -7.99 -20.70 33.94
C LYS A 321 -6.94 -21.23 34.92
N ASN A 322 -5.74 -20.67 34.91
CA ASN A 322 -4.66 -21.07 35.82
C ASN A 322 -5.03 -20.77 37.28
N ARG A 323 -5.70 -19.64 37.57
CA ARG A 323 -6.22 -19.33 38.91
C ARG A 323 -7.34 -20.27 39.34
N ALA A 324 -8.22 -20.68 38.42
CA ALA A 324 -9.24 -21.68 38.69
C ALA A 324 -8.61 -23.04 39.03
N GLN A 325 -7.62 -23.48 38.25
CA GLN A 325 -6.92 -24.76 38.45
C GLN A 325 -6.06 -24.79 39.71
N GLN A 326 -5.51 -23.65 40.14
CA GLN A 326 -4.78 -23.51 41.41
C GLN A 326 -5.69 -23.45 42.64
N GLY A 327 -7.00 -23.69 42.49
CA GLY A 327 -7.95 -23.68 43.61
C GLY A 327 -8.27 -22.28 44.15
N GLY A 328 -7.89 -21.22 43.43
CA GLY A 328 -8.15 -19.83 43.83
C GLY A 328 -9.60 -19.38 43.68
N ILE A 329 -10.46 -20.21 43.09
CA ILE A 329 -11.90 -19.99 42.99
C ILE A 329 -12.57 -20.99 43.93
N LYS A 330 -13.00 -20.51 45.11
CA LYS A 330 -13.83 -21.30 46.01
C LYS A 330 -15.23 -21.43 45.40
N LEU A 331 -15.61 -22.63 45.01
CA LEU A 331 -17.00 -22.96 44.71
C LEU A 331 -17.78 -22.98 46.02
N THR A 332 -18.97 -22.38 46.02
CA THR A 332 -19.94 -22.58 47.10
C THR A 332 -20.75 -23.85 46.78
N ASP A 333 -21.36 -24.50 47.77
CA ASP A 333 -22.05 -25.80 47.65
C ASP A 333 -23.16 -25.86 46.57
N THR A 334 -23.54 -24.72 45.97
CA THR A 334 -24.51 -24.58 44.87
C THR A 334 -23.89 -24.58 43.46
N GLN A 335 -22.58 -24.81 43.31
CA GLN A 335 -21.84 -24.73 42.02
C GLN A 335 -21.88 -23.37 41.30
N GLU A 336 -22.26 -22.29 41.98
CA GLU A 336 -22.21 -20.95 41.39
C GLU A 336 -20.78 -20.38 41.38
N ILE A 337 -20.36 -19.85 40.23
CA ILE A 337 -19.06 -19.19 40.06
C ILE A 337 -19.14 -17.81 40.73
N GLN A 338 -18.50 -17.65 41.90
CA GLN A 338 -18.31 -16.33 42.48
C GLN A 338 -17.29 -15.54 41.66
N LEU A 339 -17.78 -14.53 40.91
CA LEU A 339 -16.93 -13.54 40.26
C LEU A 339 -16.16 -12.75 41.33
N PRO A 340 -14.84 -12.52 41.17
CA PRO A 340 -14.07 -11.66 42.06
C PRO A 340 -14.73 -10.28 42.18
N GLU A 341 -14.67 -9.66 43.37
CA GLU A 341 -15.33 -8.38 43.69
C GLU A 341 -15.06 -7.27 42.66
N LYS A 342 -13.90 -7.31 42.00
CA LYS A 342 -13.50 -6.42 40.90
C LYS A 342 -14.41 -6.46 39.66
N TYR A 343 -15.14 -7.55 39.43
CA TYR A 343 -16.02 -7.77 38.27
C TYR A 343 -17.50 -7.65 38.61
N ARG A 344 -17.87 -7.46 39.89
CA ARG A 344 -19.21 -6.98 40.22
C ARG A 344 -19.31 -5.55 39.66
N TYR A 345 -20.29 -5.31 38.80
CA TYR A 345 -20.69 -3.95 38.45
C TYR A 345 -21.06 -3.28 39.77
N ASN A 346 -20.13 -2.49 40.30
CA ASN A 346 -20.30 -1.78 41.54
C ASN A 346 -21.20 -0.59 41.22
N MET A 347 -22.51 -0.82 41.15
CA MET A 347 -23.47 0.26 41.27
C MET A 347 -23.36 0.67 42.74
N PRO A 348 -22.76 1.83 43.06
CA PRO A 348 -22.70 2.23 44.45
C PRO A 348 -24.14 2.34 44.97
N PRO A 349 -24.39 2.04 46.25
CA PRO A 349 -25.65 2.44 46.87
C PRO A 349 -25.87 3.93 46.59
N ILE A 350 -27.09 4.31 46.25
CA ILE A 350 -27.48 5.73 46.11
C ILE A 350 -27.50 6.32 47.53
N ASP A 351 -26.30 6.54 48.09
CA ASP A 351 -26.11 7.46 49.18
C ASP A 351 -25.85 8.81 48.53
N GLY A 352 -26.75 9.77 48.76
CA GLY A 352 -26.72 11.13 48.20
C GLY A 352 -25.51 11.99 48.61
N LYS A 353 -24.36 11.40 48.93
CA LYS A 353 -23.11 12.09 49.23
C LYS A 353 -22.16 12.00 48.03
N ILE A 354 -22.02 13.12 47.34
CA ILE A 354 -21.08 13.30 46.24
C ILE A 354 -19.65 13.16 46.79
N LYS A 355 -18.96 12.05 46.51
CA LYS A 355 -17.52 11.93 46.75
C LYS A 355 -16.77 12.51 45.56
N SER A 356 -16.28 13.74 45.71
CA SER A 356 -15.39 14.37 44.72
C SER A 356 -14.02 13.71 44.75
N HIS A 357 -13.73 12.86 43.76
CA HIS A 357 -12.38 12.35 43.54
C HIS A 357 -11.54 13.38 42.77
N LYS A 358 -10.54 13.96 43.44
CA LYS A 358 -9.54 14.81 42.78
C LYS A 358 -8.70 13.94 41.84
N ARG A 359 -8.87 14.13 40.53
CA ARG A 359 -8.04 13.50 39.49
C ARG A 359 -6.56 13.84 39.74
N ARG A 360 -5.72 12.84 40.01
CA ARG A 360 -4.25 13.03 39.96
C ARG A 360 -3.85 13.33 38.51
N ARG A 361 -3.16 14.44 38.29
CA ARG A 361 -2.55 14.72 36.98
C ARG A 361 -1.47 13.67 36.69
N PRO A 362 -1.36 13.16 35.45
CA PRO A 362 -0.30 12.24 35.10
C PRO A 362 1.05 12.93 35.25
N ALA A 363 2.02 12.24 35.85
CA ALA A 363 3.39 12.72 35.97
C ALA A 363 3.99 12.86 34.56
N ILE A 364 4.48 14.06 34.24
CA ILE A 364 5.24 14.32 33.03
C ILE A 364 6.56 13.56 33.16
N ILE A 365 6.77 12.57 32.30
CA ILE A 365 8.04 11.85 32.21
C ILE A 365 9.01 12.78 31.47
N GLN A 366 9.92 13.42 32.21
CA GLN A 366 11.08 14.09 31.61
C GLN A 366 12.14 13.03 31.27
N PRO A 367 12.72 13.05 30.06
CA PRO A 367 13.80 12.14 29.69
C PRO A 367 15.10 12.51 30.42
N GLN A 368 15.71 11.55 31.11
CA GLN A 368 17.04 11.70 31.70
C GLN A 368 18.12 11.67 30.61
N GLY A 369 18.99 12.68 30.60
CA GLY A 369 20.37 12.51 30.12
C GLY A 369 20.96 13.63 29.27
N SER A 370 21.28 14.79 29.88
CA SER A 370 22.46 15.60 29.52
C SER A 370 22.65 16.73 30.55
N GLN A 371 23.57 16.57 31.50
CA GLN A 371 24.06 17.69 32.30
C GLN A 371 24.85 18.67 31.41
N PRO A 372 24.81 19.98 31.69
CA PRO A 372 25.99 20.55 32.36
C PRO A 372 25.68 21.61 33.44
N ARG A 373 26.52 21.55 34.48
CA ARG A 373 27.14 22.61 35.29
C ARG A 373 26.62 24.07 35.25
N HIS A 374 26.49 24.59 36.48
CA HIS A 374 26.80 25.94 37.00
C HIS A 374 25.67 26.93 37.34
N GLU A 375 25.90 27.55 38.52
CA GLU A 375 25.44 28.84 39.05
C GLU A 375 24.14 28.92 39.88
N GLN A 376 24.36 29.07 41.19
CA GLN A 376 23.46 29.74 42.14
C GLN A 376 23.45 31.25 41.84
N LEU A 377 22.28 31.87 41.95
CA LEU A 377 22.12 33.28 42.33
C LEU A 377 20.74 33.45 42.98
N GLU A 378 20.72 34.24 44.04
CA GLU A 378 19.78 34.26 45.15
C GLU A 378 18.91 35.54 45.13
N ILE A 379 17.63 35.42 45.52
CA ILE A 379 16.66 36.40 46.16
C ILE A 379 16.29 37.73 45.41
N PRO A 380 15.16 38.45 45.69
CA PRO A 380 14.23 38.35 46.83
C PRO A 380 12.69 38.52 46.65
N ASP A 381 12.00 38.09 47.72
CA ASP A 381 10.74 38.46 48.41
C ASP A 381 9.67 39.37 47.76
N GLU A 382 8.38 39.01 47.94
CA GLU A 382 7.38 39.90 48.57
C GLU A 382 6.05 39.18 48.97
N ASP A 383 5.60 39.48 50.19
CA ASP A 383 4.23 39.70 50.66
C ASP A 383 3.21 38.56 50.92
N ASP A 384 3.14 38.22 52.21
CA ASP A 384 2.14 38.71 53.18
C ASP A 384 1.07 37.76 53.77
N THR A 385 0.98 37.91 55.09
CA THR A 385 -0.14 37.65 56.02
C THR A 385 -0.49 36.23 56.51
N LYS A 386 -0.06 36.02 57.77
CA LYS A 386 -0.89 35.78 58.99
C LYS A 386 -0.85 34.39 59.66
N THR A 387 -0.34 34.48 60.90
CA THR A 387 -0.77 33.83 62.15
C THR A 387 -0.53 32.33 62.33
N ALA A 388 0.48 31.99 63.14
CA ALA A 388 0.27 31.32 64.43
C ALA A 388 1.54 31.37 65.29
N ASP A 389 1.32 31.60 66.57
CA ASP A 389 2.25 31.89 67.65
C ASP A 389 2.92 30.63 68.24
N PHE A 390 3.88 30.83 69.15
CA PHE A 390 4.69 29.88 69.94
C PHE A 390 5.91 29.24 69.24
N GLY A 391 7.16 29.40 69.69
CA GLY A 391 7.73 30.08 70.85
C GLY A 391 9.18 29.61 71.04
N THR A 392 10.04 30.53 71.52
CA THR A 392 11.33 30.32 72.23
C THR A 392 12.50 29.62 71.49
N SER A 393 13.58 30.35 71.20
CA SER A 393 14.88 30.37 71.92
C SER A 393 15.64 29.04 71.77
N ASP A 394 16.89 28.94 71.30
CA ASP A 394 18.03 29.83 71.49
C ASP A 394 19.07 29.68 70.37
N LYS A 395 19.93 30.69 70.35
CA LYS A 395 20.95 31.03 69.36
C LYS A 395 22.32 30.48 69.84
N PRO A 396 23.47 30.91 69.29
CA PRO A 396 24.35 30.11 68.42
C PRO A 396 25.75 29.90 69.05
N GLU A 397 26.68 29.27 68.32
CA GLU A 397 28.09 29.72 68.19
C GLU A 397 28.80 28.84 67.15
N LYS A 398 29.40 29.45 66.11
CA LYS A 398 30.84 29.73 65.93
C LYS A 398 31.68 28.44 66.01
N GLU A 399 32.61 28.17 65.09
CA GLU A 399 33.82 28.97 64.95
C GLU A 399 34.65 28.50 63.74
N ASP A 400 35.48 29.43 63.30
CA ASP A 400 36.43 29.43 62.19
C ASP A 400 37.47 28.30 62.16
N ARG A 401 37.98 28.02 60.96
CA ARG A 401 39.41 28.10 60.54
C ARG A 401 39.62 27.21 59.31
N ASN A 402 39.98 27.80 58.16
CA ASN A 402 41.37 27.98 57.71
C ASN A 402 42.20 26.70 57.79
N GLU A 403 42.55 26.13 56.64
CA GLU A 403 43.95 26.02 56.21
C GLU A 403 44.06 25.37 54.81
N GLN A 404 44.67 26.15 53.91
CA GLN A 404 45.53 25.78 52.77
C GLN A 404 44.95 25.08 51.54
#